data_AF-F9Z3C6-F1
#
_entry.id   AF-F9Z3C6-F1
#
_cell.length_a   1.000
_cell.length_b   1.000
_cell.length_c   1.000
_cell.angle_alpha   90.00
_cell.angle_beta   90.00
_cell.angle_gamma   90.00
#
_symmetry.space_group_name_H-M   'P 1'
#
loop_
_entity.id
_entity.type
_entity.pdbx_description
1 polymer ?
#
loop_
_entity_poly.entity_id
_entity_poly.type
_entity_poly.pdbx_seq_one_letter_code
_entity_poly.pdbx_strand_id
1 'polypeptide(L)'
;MNKYVIKAAKHKNDDRFGFKEATEHLYFFAAGLKDLQRTIRCLTPPGYHVGSMQYFSRILRSGNAKLMNPLLKTTMFEIKLVGHQPLVEKEIELTNSAGYKYKLKVISPKCW
;
A
#
# COMPACT_ATOMS: atom_id res chain seq x y z
N MET A 1 11.64 0.96 -15.81
CA MET A 1 11.59 1.00 -14.33
C MET A 1 10.20 0.51 -13.91
N ASN A 2 10.13 -0.48 -13.01
CA ASN A 2 8.84 -1.06 -12.60
C ASN A 2 7.98 -0.03 -11.85
N LYS A 3 6.68 -0.03 -12.13
CA LYS A 3 5.68 0.86 -11.54
C LYS A 3 4.64 0.01 -10.83
N TYR A 4 4.11 0.51 -9.73
CA TYR A 4 3.18 -0.26 -8.90
C TYR A 4 1.93 0.54 -8.57
N VAL A 5 0.81 -0.16 -8.54
CA VAL A 5 -0.42 0.32 -7.90
C VAL A 5 -0.63 -0.48 -6.62
N ILE A 6 -1.06 0.20 -5.58
CA ILE A 6 -1.33 -0.35 -4.25
C ILE A 6 -2.80 -0.11 -3.96
N LYS A 7 -3.55 -1.19 -3.75
CA LYS A 7 -4.89 -1.16 -3.19
C LYS A 7 -4.77 -1.43 -1.69
N ALA A 8 -4.98 -0.41 -0.89
CA ALA A 8 -4.92 -0.48 0.57
C ALA A 8 -6.33 -0.62 1.15
N ALA A 9 -6.49 -1.55 2.08
CA ALA A 9 -7.71 -1.68 2.86
C ALA A 9 -8.00 -0.39 3.64
N LYS A 10 -9.21 0.14 3.51
CA LYS A 10 -9.68 1.28 4.29
C LYS A 10 -10.55 0.76 5.42
N HIS A 11 -9.96 0.61 6.59
CA HIS A 11 -10.72 0.19 7.76
C HIS A 11 -11.47 1.36 8.39
N LYS A 12 -12.67 1.07 8.90
CA LYS A 12 -13.46 2.03 9.67
C LYS A 12 -12.81 2.27 11.03
N ASN A 13 -13.17 3.35 11.71
CA ASN A 13 -12.55 3.76 12.98
C ASN A 13 -12.73 2.74 14.12
N ASP A 14 -13.74 1.88 14.03
CA ASP A 14 -14.02 0.75 14.93
C ASP A 14 -13.18 -0.50 14.62
N ASP A 15 -12.47 -0.52 13.48
CA ASP A 15 -11.65 -1.65 13.03
C ASP A 15 -10.23 -1.22 12.62
N ARG A 16 -9.58 -0.34 13.39
CA ARG A 16 -8.28 0.26 13.01
C ARG A 16 -7.15 -0.74 12.73
N PHE A 17 -7.25 -1.95 13.27
CA PHE A 17 -6.24 -3.00 13.07
C PHE A 17 -6.61 -3.99 11.97
N GLY A 18 -7.76 -3.83 11.32
CA GLY A 18 -8.19 -4.69 10.22
C GLY A 18 -8.56 -6.09 10.64
N PHE A 19 -9.33 -6.21 11.71
CA PHE A 19 -9.92 -7.46 12.19
C PHE A 19 -10.96 -8.03 11.23
N LYS A 20 -11.61 -7.19 10.41
CA LYS A 20 -12.58 -7.61 9.39
C LYS A 20 -12.04 -7.30 8.00
N GLU A 21 -12.48 -8.09 7.01
CA GLU A 21 -12.13 -7.80 5.62
C GLU A 21 -12.71 -6.46 5.21
N ALA A 22 -11.88 -5.61 4.61
CA ALA A 22 -12.30 -4.26 4.26
C ALA A 22 -13.24 -4.28 3.03
N THR A 23 -14.36 -3.56 3.15
CA THR A 23 -15.28 -3.34 2.03
C THR A 23 -14.89 -2.12 1.19
N GLU A 24 -14.11 -1.21 1.76
CA GLU A 24 -13.63 0.01 1.11
C GLU A 24 -12.11 -0.03 0.94
N HIS A 25 -11.63 0.61 -0.12
CA HIS A 25 -10.21 0.60 -0.47
C HIS A 25 -9.75 1.97 -0.96
N LEU A 26 -8.49 2.30 -0.68
CA LEU A 26 -7.78 3.45 -1.23
C LEU A 26 -6.71 2.96 -2.20
N TYR A 27 -6.46 3.74 -3.24
CA TYR A 27 -5.55 3.38 -4.32
C TYR A 27 -4.40 4.37 -4.40
N PHE A 28 -3.18 3.83 -4.46
CA PHE A 28 -1.96 4.63 -4.47
C PHE A 28 -1.02 4.20 -5.58
N PHE A 29 -0.28 5.16 -6.12
CA PHE A 29 0.75 4.92 -7.12
C PHE A 29 2.15 5.00 -6.51
N ALA A 30 3.01 4.05 -6.88
CA ALA A 30 4.42 4.03 -6.53
C ALA A 30 5.30 3.89 -7.78
N ALA A 31 6.18 4.87 -8.00
CA ALA A 31 7.06 4.96 -9.17
C ALA A 31 8.32 4.07 -9.06
N GLY A 32 8.27 2.97 -8.30
CA GLY A 32 9.38 2.05 -8.08
C GLY A 32 9.34 1.36 -6.73
N LEU A 33 10.28 0.44 -6.48
CA LEU A 33 10.32 -0.34 -5.24
C LEU A 33 10.57 0.52 -4.00
N LYS A 34 11.39 1.58 -4.12
CA LYS A 34 11.65 2.52 -3.02
C LYS A 34 10.39 3.32 -2.68
N ASP A 35 9.67 3.81 -3.69
CA ASP A 35 8.41 4.54 -3.52
C ASP A 35 7.33 3.62 -2.93
N LEU A 36 7.28 2.36 -3.39
CA LEU A 36 6.39 1.32 -2.88
C LEU A 36 6.62 1.07 -1.38
N GLN A 37 7.87 0.82 -0.99
CA GLN A 37 8.21 0.55 0.41
C GLN A 37 7.82 1.73 1.31
N ARG A 38 8.10 2.97 0.88
CA ARG A 38 7.77 4.19 1.63
C ARG A 38 6.27 4.40 1.74
N THR A 39 5.52 4.15 0.66
CA THR A 39 4.06 4.20 0.64
C THR A 39 3.46 3.18 1.62
N ILE A 40 3.88 1.91 1.54
CA ILE A 40 3.43 0.87 2.48
C ILE A 40 3.80 1.23 3.92
N ARG A 41 5.02 1.72 4.18
CA ARG A 41 5.46 2.15 5.53
C ARG A 41 4.59 3.27 6.10
N CYS A 42 4.22 4.23 5.26
CA CYS A 42 3.39 5.35 5.68
C CYS A 42 1.96 4.91 6.00
N LEU A 43 1.42 3.95 5.23
CA LEU A 43 0.05 3.43 5.40
C LEU A 43 -0.07 2.32 6.45
N THR A 44 1.02 1.64 6.78
CA THR A 44 1.01 0.53 7.74
C THR A 44 0.81 1.06 9.16
N PRO A 45 -0.17 0.53 9.92
CA PRO A 45 -0.39 0.92 11.31
C PRO A 45 0.83 0.64 12.20
N PRO A 46 1.00 1.39 13.31
CA PRO A 46 2.06 1.11 14.27
C PRO A 46 1.94 -0.32 14.82
N GLY A 47 3.10 -0.94 15.10
CA GLY A 47 3.18 -2.32 15.61
C GLY A 47 3.34 -3.40 14.53
N TYR A 48 3.08 -3.09 13.26
CA TYR A 48 3.33 -4.01 12.15
C TYR A 48 4.70 -3.78 11.52
N HIS A 49 5.38 -4.87 11.14
CA HIS A 49 6.64 -4.81 10.44
C HIS A 49 6.45 -4.54 8.94
N VAL A 50 7.18 -3.57 8.39
CA VAL A 50 7.22 -3.30 6.95
C VAL A 50 8.49 -3.88 6.34
N GLY A 51 8.30 -4.74 5.34
CA GLY A 51 9.39 -5.42 4.64
C GLY A 51 10.40 -4.47 3.97
N SER A 52 11.58 -5.00 3.69
CA SER A 52 12.63 -4.30 2.96
C SER A 52 12.31 -4.18 1.46
N MET A 53 13.07 -3.36 0.72
CA MET A 53 12.96 -3.31 -0.74
C MET A 53 13.25 -4.69 -1.38
N GLN A 54 14.18 -5.46 -0.82
CA GLN A 54 14.52 -6.81 -1.29
C GLN A 54 13.35 -7.78 -1.08
N TYR A 55 12.64 -7.66 0.05
CA TYR A 55 11.42 -8.41 0.30
C TYR A 55 10.37 -8.11 -0.77
N PHE A 56 10.07 -6.83 -1.02
CA PHE A 56 9.11 -6.43 -2.06
C PHE A 56 9.52 -6.89 -3.45
N SER A 57 10.80 -6.74 -3.80
CA SER A 57 11.34 -7.24 -5.07
C SER A 57 11.09 -8.74 -5.25
N ARG A 58 11.26 -9.54 -4.19
CA ARG A 58 11.05 -10.99 -4.22
C ARG A 58 9.58 -11.36 -4.39
N ILE A 59 8.68 -10.79 -3.57
CA ILE A 59 7.26 -11.17 -3.61
C ILE A 59 6.52 -10.66 -4.86
N LEU A 60 7.07 -9.64 -5.53
CA LEU A 60 6.50 -9.08 -6.77
C LEU A 60 7.12 -9.66 -8.05
N ARG A 61 8.02 -10.66 -7.96
CA ARG A 61 8.58 -11.31 -9.16
C ARG A 61 7.51 -11.94 -10.04
N SER A 62 6.42 -12.44 -9.43
CA SER A 62 5.26 -13.01 -10.10
C SER A 62 4.25 -11.96 -10.59
N GLY A 63 4.57 -10.67 -10.51
CA GLY A 63 3.72 -9.56 -10.96
C GLY A 63 2.87 -8.95 -9.85
N ASN A 64 2.02 -9.76 -9.21
CA ASN A 64 1.09 -9.28 -8.17
C ASN A 64 1.41 -9.92 -6.81
N ALA A 65 1.16 -9.17 -5.74
CA ALA A 65 1.32 -9.67 -4.37
C ALA A 65 0.17 -9.21 -3.48
N LYS A 66 -0.19 -10.05 -2.51
CA LYS A 66 -1.10 -9.70 -1.42
C LYS A 66 -0.33 -9.73 -0.10
N LEU A 67 -0.48 -8.68 0.69
CA LEU A 67 0.04 -8.61 2.05
C LEU A 67 -1.12 -8.83 3.00
N MET A 68 -1.05 -9.92 3.75
CA MET A 68 -2.06 -10.31 4.72
C MET A 68 -1.72 -9.77 6.10
N ASN A 69 -2.74 -9.48 6.91
CA ASN A 69 -2.58 -9.23 8.32
C ASN A 69 -2.06 -10.52 8.99
N PRO A 70 -0.88 -10.50 9.66
CA PRO A 70 -0.28 -11.68 10.26
C PRO A 70 -1.12 -12.31 11.36
N LEU A 71 -1.99 -11.54 12.02
CA LEU A 71 -2.80 -12.05 13.15
C LEU A 71 -4.08 -12.73 12.68
N LEU A 72 -4.71 -12.23 11.61
CA LEU A 72 -6.11 -12.55 11.30
C LEU A 72 -6.36 -12.95 9.85
N LYS A 73 -5.31 -12.97 9.02
CA LYS A 73 -5.37 -13.37 7.61
C LYS A 73 -6.37 -12.55 6.78
N THR A 74 -6.64 -11.31 7.17
CA THR A 74 -7.35 -10.31 6.36
C THR A 74 -6.40 -9.63 5.38
N THR A 75 -6.90 -9.15 4.24
CA THR A 75 -6.03 -8.47 3.26
C THR A 75 -5.75 -7.03 3.70
N MET A 76 -4.48 -6.67 3.90
CA MET A 76 -4.10 -5.28 4.18
C MET A 76 -3.79 -4.49 2.91
N PHE A 77 -3.02 -5.11 2.01
CA PHE A 77 -2.60 -4.50 0.77
C PHE A 77 -2.62 -5.51 -0.37
N GLU A 78 -3.15 -5.11 -1.50
CA GLU A 78 -2.87 -5.76 -2.78
C GLU A 78 -1.94 -4.85 -3.58
N ILE A 79 -0.92 -5.42 -4.21
CA ILE A 79 0.07 -4.69 -5.00
C ILE A 79 0.12 -5.31 -6.40
N LYS A 80 -0.01 -4.47 -7.42
CA LYS A 80 0.09 -4.87 -8.83
C LYS A 80 1.23 -4.15 -9.52
N LEU A 81 2.00 -4.88 -10.32
CA LEU A 81 2.92 -4.31 -11.30
C LEU A 81 2.11 -3.73 -12.47
N VAL A 82 2.38 -2.48 -12.86
CA VAL A 82 1.72 -1.83 -14.01
C VAL A 82 2.75 -1.37 -15.05
N GLY A 83 2.39 -1.51 -16.32
CA GLY A 83 3.23 -1.06 -17.45
C GLY A 83 3.10 0.44 -17.77
N HIS A 84 2.04 1.09 -17.30
CA HIS A 84 1.75 2.49 -17.57
C HIS A 84 1.90 3.34 -16.30
N GLN A 85 1.94 4.67 -16.46
CA GLN A 85 1.86 5.61 -15.34
C GLN A 85 0.39 5.98 -15.14
N PRO A 86 -0.24 5.63 -14.01
CA PRO A 86 -1.59 6.08 -13.69
C PRO A 86 -1.66 7.60 -13.57
N LEU A 87 -2.84 8.16 -13.83
CA LEU A 87 -3.13 9.55 -13.51
C LEU A 87 -3.19 9.71 -11.98
N VAL A 88 -2.32 10.57 -11.44
CA VAL A 88 -2.35 10.95 -10.02
C VAL A 88 -3.42 12.02 -9.84
N GLU A 89 -4.49 11.67 -9.14
CA GLU A 89 -5.61 12.60 -8.89
C GLU A 89 -5.22 13.67 -7.86
N LYS A 90 -4.44 13.27 -6.84
CA LYS A 90 -3.95 14.18 -5.81
C LYS A 90 -2.72 13.60 -5.11
N GLU A 91 -1.93 14.49 -4.53
CA GLU A 91 -0.87 14.11 -3.60
C GLU A 91 -1.25 14.52 -2.17
N ILE A 92 -1.08 13.62 -1.22
CA ILE A 92 -1.39 13.85 0.20
C ILE A 92 -0.12 13.63 1.00
N GLU A 93 0.28 14.63 1.77
CA GLU A 93 1.34 14.46 2.74
C GLU A 93 0.78 13.87 4.03
N LEU A 94 1.31 12.72 4.45
CA LEU A 94 0.88 12.02 5.65
C LEU A 94 2.06 11.75 6.56
N THR A 95 1.87 12.03 7.85
CA THR A 95 2.79 11.66 8.92
C THR A 95 2.14 10.52 9.70
N ASN A 96 2.75 9.33 9.68
CA ASN A 96 2.23 8.20 10.44
C ASN A 96 2.50 8.37 11.95
N SER A 97 1.93 7.49 12.77
CA SER A 97 2.07 7.55 14.24
C SER A 97 3.50 7.42 14.76
N ALA A 98 4.43 6.94 13.93
CA ALA A 98 5.86 6.85 14.25
C ALA A 98 6.66 8.10 13.81
N GLY A 99 5.98 9.17 13.39
CA GLY A 99 6.61 10.40 12.90
C GLY A 99 7.17 10.30 11.48
N TYR A 100 6.93 9.19 10.76
CA TYR A 100 7.39 9.04 9.39
C TYR A 100 6.50 9.84 8.43
N LYS A 101 7.09 10.85 7.80
CA LYS A 101 6.43 11.76 6.87
C LYS A 101 6.68 11.34 5.43
N TYR A 102 5.62 11.18 4.65
CA TYR A 102 5.72 10.82 3.24
C TYR A 102 4.58 11.40 2.41
N LYS A 103 4.87 11.69 1.13
CA LYS A 103 3.88 12.18 0.19
C LYS A 103 3.30 11.02 -0.63
N LEU A 104 2.03 10.72 -0.37
CA LEU A 104 1.25 9.66 -1.01
C LEU A 104 0.62 10.18 -2.31
N LYS A 105 0.75 9.40 -3.40
CA LYS A 105 0.12 9.71 -4.70
C LYS A 105 -1.17 8.91 -4.82
N VAL A 106 -2.30 9.57 -4.67
CA VAL A 106 -3.63 8.95 -4.75
C VAL A 106 -4.05 8.85 -6.21
N ILE A 107 -4.63 7.71 -6.57
CA ILE A 107 -5.13 7.46 -7.92
C ILE A 107 -6.57 6.96 -7.90
N SER A 108 -7.22 7.02 -9.05
CA SER A 108 -8.56 6.46 -9.24
C SER A 108 -8.58 4.94 -9.06
N PRO A 109 -9.65 4.36 -8.50
CA PRO A 109 -9.88 2.91 -8.55
C PRO A 109 -9.88 2.34 -9.97
N LYS A 110 -10.17 3.16 -10.99
CA LYS A 110 -10.13 2.77 -12.41
C LYS A 110 -8.73 2.44 -12.93
N CYS A 111 -7.68 2.83 -12.19
CA CYS A 111 -6.29 2.53 -12.52
C CYS A 111 -5.78 1.22 -11.87
N TRP A 112 -6.67 0.49 -11.18
CA TRP A 112 -6.39 -0.82 -10.58
C TRP A 112 -6.58 -1.97 -11.56
#